data_AF-A0A9X5C7I0-F1
#
_entry.id   AF-A0A9X5C7I0-F1
#
_cell.length_a   1.000
_cell.length_b   1.000
_cell.length_c   1.000
_cell.angle_alpha   90.00
_cell.angle_beta   90.00
_cell.angle_gamma   90.00
#
_symmetry.space_group_name_H-M   'P 1'
#
loop_
_entity.id
_entity.type
_entity.pdbx_description
1 polymer ?
#
loop_
_entity_poly.entity_id
_entity_poly.type
_entity_poly.pdbx_seq_one_letter_code
_entity_poly.pdbx_strand_id
1 'polypeptide(L)'
;MQFIEKIHTAQNNHNTVLLNQYAKEKKLRNLPVRKNAPKLLARFPLVWKAGTSIYRLSREFILTGLLFFTFSLTICRVELFWTIPILDQESTRQLLLTGSIFAVFQLTLRSMLLQLDSILEKAQDGLLIPLSEKQIAVQFAVIPMIVIAGEGMLLSLILHTDIFRILTVCIILAAATVLIFWFDIMHKELLSKGYFILSTIFFISSLMISL
;
A
#
# COMPACT_ATOMS: atom_id res chain seq x y z
N MET A 1 -5.17 13.43 30.20
CA MET A 1 -4.01 13.13 31.07
C MET A 1 -2.79 13.87 30.55
N GLN A 2 -2.29 14.82 31.33
CA GLN A 2 -1.05 15.55 31.03
C GLN A 2 0.14 14.56 31.06
N PHE A 3 1.19 14.81 30.26
CA PHE A 3 2.34 13.89 30.14
C PHE A 3 3.02 13.60 31.49
N ILE A 4 3.03 14.59 32.39
CA ILE A 4 3.52 14.47 33.75
C ILE A 4 2.67 13.51 34.59
N GLU A 5 1.34 13.54 34.46
CA GLU A 5 0.44 12.61 35.17
C GLU A 5 0.73 11.15 34.77
N LYS A 6 0.99 10.89 33.47
CA LYS A 6 1.35 9.54 33.00
C LYS A 6 2.65 9.02 33.60
N ILE A 7 3.65 9.89 33.76
CA ILE A 7 4.93 9.55 34.40
C ILE A 7 4.69 9.23 35.87
N HIS A 8 3.93 10.05 36.59
CA HIS A 8 3.63 9.81 38.00
C HIS A 8 2.86 8.51 38.22
N THR A 9 1.89 8.18 37.36
CA THR A 9 1.18 6.89 37.44
C THR A 9 2.12 5.71 37.21
N ALA A 10 3.04 5.80 36.25
CA ALA A 10 4.02 4.73 36.01
C ALA A 10 5.09 4.61 37.11
N GLN A 11 5.48 5.72 37.74
CA GLN A 11 6.35 5.73 38.92
C GLN A 11 5.68 5.07 40.11
N ASN A 12 4.43 5.44 40.41
CA ASN A 12 3.66 4.86 41.50
C ASN A 12 3.45 3.34 41.34
N ASN A 13 3.30 2.89 40.09
CA ASN A 13 3.12 1.47 39.76
C ASN A 13 4.44 0.72 39.53
N HIS A 14 5.60 1.33 39.79
CA HIS A 14 6.94 0.75 39.59
C HIS A 14 7.15 0.13 38.18
N ASN A 15 6.46 0.65 37.18
CA ASN A 15 6.48 0.08 35.84
C ASN A 15 7.66 0.66 35.04
N THR A 16 8.80 -0.02 35.15
CA THR A 16 10.08 0.37 34.53
C THR A 16 10.02 0.39 33.00
N VAL A 17 9.16 -0.43 32.39
CA VAL A 17 8.95 -0.45 30.93
C VAL A 17 8.28 0.86 30.48
N LEU A 18 7.20 1.27 31.14
CA LEU A 18 6.52 2.54 30.84
C LEU A 18 7.41 3.77 31.11
N LEU A 19 8.23 3.73 32.17
CA LEU A 19 9.15 4.83 32.49
C LEU A 19 10.25 4.99 31.43
N ASN A 20 10.83 3.88 30.96
CA ASN A 20 11.78 3.91 29.85
C ASN A 20 11.13 4.42 28.55
N GLN A 21 9.86 4.10 28.33
CA GLN A 21 9.09 4.63 27.20
C GLN A 21 8.90 6.14 27.30
N TYR A 22 8.49 6.67 28.46
CA TYR A 22 8.33 8.12 28.63
C TYR A 22 9.65 8.88 28.57
N ALA A 23 10.75 8.29 29.02
CA ALA A 23 12.08 8.88 28.87
C ALA A 23 12.48 9.02 27.38
N LYS A 24 12.21 8.00 26.56
CA LYS A 24 12.40 8.06 25.10
C LYS A 24 11.47 9.10 24.45
N GLU A 25 10.19 9.16 24.86
CA GLU A 25 9.24 10.18 24.36
C GLU A 25 9.70 11.61 24.66
N LYS A 26 10.20 11.85 25.88
CA LYS A 26 10.76 13.16 26.28
C LYS A 26 11.96 13.55 25.43
N LYS A 27 12.85 12.60 25.13
CA LYS A 27 14.01 12.82 24.26
C LYS A 27 13.60 13.15 22.82
N LEU A 28 12.55 12.50 22.31
CA LEU A 28 12.00 12.76 20.96
C LEU A 28 11.28 14.10 20.87
N ARG A 29 10.55 14.53 21.91
CA ARG A 29 9.93 15.88 21.99
C ARG A 29 10.97 17.00 21.99
N ASN A 30 12.15 16.73 22.54
CA ASN A 30 13.26 17.67 22.61
C ASN A 30 14.12 17.69 21.33
N LEU A 31 13.85 16.83 20.34
CA LEU A 31 14.53 16.93 19.05
C LEU A 31 14.10 18.22 18.35
N PRO A 32 15.03 18.94 17.69
CA PRO A 32 14.67 20.12 16.93
C PRO A 32 13.67 19.73 15.84
N VAL A 33 12.43 20.18 15.99
CA VAL A 33 11.40 20.05 14.95
C VAL A 33 11.95 20.75 13.71
N ARG A 34 12.13 20.01 12.62
CA ARG A 34 12.60 20.56 11.35
C ARG A 34 11.60 21.65 10.92
N LYS A 35 11.99 22.92 11.10
CA LYS A 35 11.13 24.11 10.91
C LYS A 35 10.48 24.19 9.51
N ASN A 36 11.04 23.49 8.52
CA ASN A 36 10.60 23.49 7.12
C ASN A 36 10.11 22.11 6.65
N ALA A 37 9.48 21.31 7.52
CA ALA A 37 8.73 20.15 7.04
C ALA A 37 7.42 20.67 6.39
N PRO A 38 7.16 20.37 5.10
CA PRO A 38 5.92 20.82 4.46
C PRO A 38 4.70 20.30 5.23
N LYS A 39 3.63 21.10 5.34
CA LYS A 39 2.44 20.78 6.16
C LYS A 39 1.86 19.37 5.88
N LEU A 40 2.03 18.88 4.66
CA LEU A 40 1.59 17.55 4.23
C LEU A 40 2.37 16.41 4.92
N LEU A 41 3.66 16.63 5.15
CA LEU A 41 4.60 15.72 5.81
C LEU A 41 4.31 15.58 7.31
N ALA A 42 3.82 16.65 7.94
CA ALA A 42 3.34 16.63 9.32
C ALA A 42 1.97 15.95 9.46
N ARG A 43 1.13 16.02 8.42
CA ARG A 43 -0.22 15.43 8.42
C ARG A 43 -0.21 13.93 8.15
N PHE A 44 0.72 13.43 7.32
CA PHE A 44 0.84 12.02 6.96
C PHE A 44 2.29 11.51 7.03
N PRO A 45 2.87 11.43 8.24
CA PRO A 45 4.28 11.09 8.41
C PRO A 45 4.61 9.66 7.98
N LEU A 46 3.69 8.70 8.11
CA LEU A 46 3.92 7.33 7.65
C LEU A 46 3.79 7.20 6.14
N VAL A 47 2.89 7.96 5.49
CA VAL A 47 2.79 7.96 4.02
C VAL A 47 4.11 8.43 3.39
N TRP A 48 4.72 9.47 3.96
CA TRP A 48 6.02 9.94 3.46
C TRP A 48 7.14 8.93 3.73
N LYS A 49 7.17 8.31 4.91
CA LYS A 49 8.14 7.27 5.25
C LYS A 49 7.97 6.04 4.36
N ALA A 50 6.74 5.63 4.10
CA ALA A 50 6.41 4.54 3.19
C ALA A 50 6.82 4.91 1.75
N GLY A 51 6.47 6.09 1.25
CA GLY A 51 6.84 6.55 -0.09
C GLY A 51 8.35 6.64 -0.32
N THR A 52 9.09 7.20 0.64
CA THR A 52 10.57 7.23 0.57
C THR A 52 11.18 5.84 0.71
N SER A 53 10.56 4.94 1.48
CA SER A 53 10.97 3.55 1.61
C SER A 53 10.68 2.74 0.34
N ILE A 54 9.56 2.98 -0.37
CA ILE A 54 9.27 2.38 -1.68
C ILE A 54 10.38 2.71 -2.66
N TYR A 55 10.69 4.00 -2.76
CA TYR A 55 11.71 4.47 -3.69
C TYR A 55 13.09 3.83 -3.42
N ARG A 56 13.40 3.56 -2.14
CA ARG A 56 14.70 3.01 -1.73
C ARG A 56 14.74 1.47 -1.71
N LEU A 57 13.68 0.80 -1.28
CA LEU A 57 13.66 -0.63 -0.94
C LEU A 57 12.92 -1.47 -1.99
N SER A 58 11.95 -0.90 -2.71
CA SER A 58 11.15 -1.62 -3.71
C SER A 58 11.40 -1.16 -5.15
N ARG A 59 12.56 -0.54 -5.41
CA ARG A 59 12.98 -0.12 -6.75
C ARG A 59 12.93 -1.27 -7.76
N GLU A 60 13.42 -2.45 -7.37
CA GLU A 60 13.41 -3.65 -8.22
C GLU A 60 11.98 -4.11 -8.56
N PHE A 61 11.07 -4.09 -7.57
CA PHE A 61 9.67 -4.47 -7.78
C PHE A 61 8.92 -3.48 -8.68
N ILE A 62 9.16 -2.18 -8.51
CA ILE A 62 8.58 -1.15 -9.38
C ILE A 62 9.13 -1.27 -10.80
N LEU A 63 10.43 -1.47 -10.95
CA LEU A 63 11.07 -1.63 -12.27
C LEU A 63 10.54 -2.89 -12.98
N THR A 64 10.40 -3.99 -12.24
CA THR A 64 9.83 -5.24 -12.75
C THR A 64 8.38 -5.03 -13.20
N GLY A 65 7.57 -4.35 -12.39
CA GLY A 65 6.18 -4.01 -12.75
C GLY A 65 6.09 -3.14 -14.00
N LEU A 66 6.94 -2.11 -14.11
CA LEU A 66 7.00 -1.23 -15.28
C LEU A 66 7.43 -2.00 -16.54
N LEU A 67 8.36 -2.95 -16.42
CA LEU A 67 8.77 -3.83 -17.52
C LEU A 67 7.61 -4.71 -17.99
N PHE A 68 6.88 -5.35 -17.08
CA PHE A 68 5.72 -6.17 -17.46
C PHE A 68 4.62 -5.33 -18.13
N PHE A 69 4.38 -4.13 -17.62
CA PHE A 69 3.40 -3.22 -18.20
C PHE A 69 3.80 -2.71 -19.60
N THR A 70 5.06 -2.31 -19.79
CA THR A 70 5.55 -1.85 -21.10
C THR A 70 5.55 -2.99 -22.13
N PHE A 71 5.89 -4.20 -21.71
CA PHE A 71 5.85 -5.38 -22.55
C PHE A 71 4.41 -5.75 -22.96
N SER A 72 3.46 -5.78 -22.01
CA SER A 72 2.05 -6.08 -22.30
C SER A 72 1.44 -5.03 -23.24
N LEU A 73 1.77 -3.76 -23.05
CA LEU A 73 1.32 -2.66 -23.89
C LEU A 73 1.89 -2.75 -25.31
N THR A 74 3.16 -3.14 -25.43
CA THR A 74 3.81 -3.38 -26.74
C THR A 74 3.12 -4.50 -27.50
N ILE A 75 2.80 -5.62 -26.83
CA ILE A 75 2.04 -6.73 -27.41
C ILE A 75 0.64 -6.27 -27.86
N CYS A 76 -0.01 -5.41 -27.09
CA CYS A 76 -1.33 -4.89 -27.44
C CYS A 76 -1.33 -3.95 -28.65
N ARG A 77 -0.20 -3.24 -28.91
CA ARG A 77 -0.12 -2.20 -29.95
C ARG A 77 0.60 -2.62 -31.23
N VAL A 78 1.51 -3.60 -31.17
CA VAL A 78 2.36 -3.96 -32.31
C VAL A 78 1.81 -5.17 -33.04
N GLU A 79 1.49 -4.98 -34.32
CA GLU A 79 0.87 -5.99 -35.20
C GLU A 79 1.73 -7.24 -35.41
N LEU A 80 3.06 -7.13 -35.23
CA LEU A 80 3.99 -8.25 -35.31
C LEU A 80 3.62 -9.37 -34.33
N PHE A 81 3.11 -9.02 -33.13
CA PHE A 81 2.69 -10.01 -32.14
C PHE A 81 1.32 -10.64 -32.43
N TRP A 82 0.52 -10.06 -33.33
CA TRP A 82 -0.80 -10.59 -33.72
C TRP A 82 -0.69 -11.75 -34.71
N THR A 83 0.50 -12.00 -35.24
CA THR A 83 0.80 -13.21 -36.02
C THR A 83 0.73 -14.50 -35.19
N ILE A 84 0.76 -14.39 -33.85
CA ILE A 84 0.64 -15.51 -32.93
C ILE A 84 -0.86 -15.76 -32.65
N PRO A 85 -1.41 -16.96 -32.93
CA PRO A 85 -2.86 -17.22 -32.89
C PRO A 85 -3.52 -17.02 -31.52
N ILE A 86 -2.74 -17.09 -30.43
CA ILE A 86 -3.24 -16.80 -29.06
C ILE A 86 -3.36 -15.29 -28.81
N LEU A 87 -2.48 -14.48 -29.42
CA LEU A 87 -2.39 -13.04 -29.23
C LEU A 87 -3.20 -12.23 -30.26
N ASP A 88 -3.68 -12.90 -31.31
CA ASP A 88 -4.61 -12.32 -32.28
C ASP A 88 -5.98 -11.98 -31.65
N GLN A 89 -6.40 -12.78 -30.66
CA GLN A 89 -7.63 -12.55 -29.92
C GLN A 89 -7.56 -11.28 -29.07
N GLU A 90 -8.49 -10.35 -29.30
CA GLU A 90 -8.56 -9.09 -28.56
C GLU A 90 -8.74 -9.31 -27.04
N SER A 91 -9.58 -10.27 -26.65
CA SER A 91 -9.82 -10.64 -25.26
C SER A 91 -8.54 -11.08 -24.54
N THR A 92 -7.65 -11.81 -25.23
CA THR A 92 -6.37 -12.24 -24.67
C THR A 92 -5.41 -11.08 -24.49
N ARG A 93 -5.39 -10.12 -25.42
CA ARG A 93 -4.58 -8.89 -25.29
C ARG A 93 -5.06 -8.03 -24.11
N GLN A 94 -6.37 -7.83 -24.00
CA GLN A 94 -6.96 -7.07 -22.89
C GLN A 94 -6.75 -7.76 -21.53
N LEU A 95 -6.83 -9.09 -21.48
CA LEU A 95 -6.51 -9.88 -20.29
C LEU A 95 -5.04 -9.72 -19.89
N LEU A 96 -4.12 -9.75 -20.87
CA LEU A 96 -2.69 -9.56 -20.63
C LEU A 96 -2.39 -8.16 -20.06
N LEU A 97 -3.01 -7.12 -20.64
CA LEU A 97 -2.86 -5.74 -20.19
C LEU A 97 -3.40 -5.57 -18.77
N THR A 98 -4.63 -6.03 -18.52
CA THR A 98 -5.29 -5.95 -17.21
C THR A 98 -4.53 -6.75 -16.15
N GLY A 99 -4.05 -7.95 -16.51
CA GLY A 99 -3.21 -8.78 -15.64
C GLY A 99 -1.86 -8.13 -15.31
N SER A 100 -1.24 -7.43 -16.27
CA SER A 100 0.02 -6.72 -16.02
C SER A 100 -0.18 -5.56 -15.04
N ILE A 101 -1.25 -4.77 -15.19
CA ILE A 101 -1.62 -3.69 -14.26
C ILE A 101 -1.92 -4.27 -12.87
N PHE A 102 -2.72 -5.33 -12.81
CA PHE A 102 -3.03 -6.00 -11.55
C PHE A 102 -1.76 -6.52 -10.85
N ALA A 103 -0.78 -7.01 -11.61
CA ALA A 103 0.50 -7.43 -11.05
C ALA A 103 1.28 -6.26 -10.42
N VAL A 104 1.30 -5.07 -11.06
CA VAL A 104 1.93 -3.88 -10.49
C VAL A 104 1.24 -3.45 -9.19
N PHE A 105 -0.10 -3.46 -9.16
CA PHE A 105 -0.86 -3.22 -7.93
C PHE A 105 -0.50 -4.23 -6.82
N GLN A 106 -0.48 -5.53 -7.12
CA GLN A 106 -0.14 -6.58 -6.15
C GLN A 106 1.28 -6.46 -5.62
N LEU A 107 2.25 -6.13 -6.49
CA LEU A 107 3.63 -5.88 -6.08
C LEU A 107 3.71 -4.66 -5.14
N THR A 108 2.97 -3.60 -5.44
CA THR A 108 2.88 -2.41 -4.58
C THR A 108 2.29 -2.78 -3.22
N LEU A 109 1.17 -3.49 -3.20
CA LEU A 109 0.49 -3.91 -1.98
C LEU A 109 1.40 -4.79 -1.10
N ARG A 110 2.08 -5.78 -1.69
CA ARG A 110 3.05 -6.62 -1.00
C ARG A 110 4.21 -5.83 -0.43
N SER A 111 4.73 -4.85 -1.18
CA SER A 111 5.83 -4.00 -0.71
C SER A 111 5.42 -3.16 0.51
N MET A 112 4.17 -2.70 0.55
CA MET A 112 3.60 -1.98 1.69
C MET A 112 3.38 -2.86 2.90
N LEU A 113 2.90 -4.09 2.72
CA LEU A 113 2.74 -5.05 3.82
C LEU A 113 4.10 -5.38 4.46
N LEU A 114 5.13 -5.65 3.66
CA LEU A 114 6.49 -5.88 4.19
C LEU A 114 7.05 -4.67 4.95
N GLN A 115 6.74 -3.45 4.49
CA GLN A 115 7.16 -2.24 5.20
C GLN A 115 6.37 -2.03 6.49
N LEU A 116 5.08 -2.32 6.48
CA LEU A 116 4.22 -2.27 7.65
C LEU A 116 4.76 -3.25 8.71
N ASP A 117 5.04 -4.49 8.32
CA ASP A 117 5.66 -5.50 9.17
C ASP A 117 6.95 -5.01 9.82
N SER A 118 7.88 -4.47 9.04
CA SER A 118 9.15 -3.94 9.58
C SER A 118 8.93 -2.79 10.59
N ILE A 119 7.87 -2.01 10.42
CA ILE A 119 7.54 -0.93 11.35
C ILE A 119 6.88 -1.50 12.61
N LEU A 120 5.97 -2.46 12.48
CA LEU A 120 5.28 -3.11 13.60
C LEU A 120 6.25 -3.91 14.47
N GLU A 121 7.19 -4.63 13.87
CA GLU A 121 8.25 -5.37 14.57
C GLU A 121 9.14 -4.40 15.38
N LYS A 122 9.56 -3.28 14.77
CA LYS A 122 10.28 -2.23 15.50
C LYS A 122 9.46 -1.62 16.62
N ALA A 123 8.14 -1.52 16.46
CA ALA A 123 7.25 -1.05 17.52
C ALA A 123 7.20 -2.01 18.70
N GLN A 124 7.17 -3.31 18.42
CA GLN A 124 7.25 -4.38 19.43
C GLN A 124 8.60 -4.35 20.17
N ASP A 125 9.69 -4.02 19.47
CA ASP A 125 11.03 -3.80 20.07
C ASP A 125 11.16 -2.48 20.88
N GLY A 126 10.05 -1.78 21.10
CA GLY A 126 9.99 -0.59 21.96
C GLY A 126 10.31 0.73 21.26
N LEU A 127 10.19 0.78 19.93
CA LEU A 127 10.13 2.04 19.16
C LEU A 127 8.73 2.64 19.29
N LEU A 128 8.63 3.86 19.82
CA LEU A 128 7.36 4.56 19.91
C LEU A 128 6.88 4.99 18.53
N ILE A 129 5.71 4.49 18.13
CA ILE A 129 4.94 5.02 17.00
C ILE A 129 3.77 5.81 17.59
N PRO A 130 3.78 7.15 17.52
CA PRO A 130 2.73 7.99 18.10
C PRO A 130 1.48 8.03 17.22
N LEU A 131 1.00 6.88 16.74
CA LEU A 131 -0.16 6.73 15.86
C LEU A 131 -0.97 5.50 16.27
N SER A 132 -2.29 5.58 16.15
CA SER A 132 -3.16 4.42 16.40
C SER A 132 -3.06 3.40 15.27
N GLU A 133 -3.31 2.12 15.57
CA GLU A 133 -3.38 1.03 14.58
C GLU A 133 -4.26 1.40 13.38
N LYS A 134 -5.42 2.05 13.63
CA LYS A 134 -6.31 2.53 12.56
C LYS A 134 -5.66 3.55 11.66
N GLN A 135 -4.91 4.50 12.24
CA GLN A 135 -4.20 5.53 11.48
C GLN A 135 -3.02 4.93 10.70
N ILE A 136 -2.38 3.89 11.22
CA ILE A 136 -1.33 3.15 10.52
C ILE A 136 -1.93 2.46 9.29
N ALA A 137 -3.01 1.69 9.46
CA ALA A 137 -3.69 1.00 8.36
C ALA A 137 -4.07 1.95 7.22
N VAL A 138 -4.74 3.07 7.55
CA VAL A 138 -5.19 4.05 6.57
C VAL A 138 -4.01 4.71 5.86
N GLN A 139 -2.94 5.07 6.58
CA GLN A 139 -1.76 5.71 5.97
C GLN A 139 -1.01 4.75 5.03
N PHE A 140 -0.90 3.47 5.39
CA PHE A 140 -0.27 2.48 4.52
C PHE A 140 -1.11 2.14 3.28
N ALA A 141 -2.44 2.24 3.38
CA ALA A 141 -3.34 2.07 2.25
C ALA A 141 -3.26 3.20 1.20
N VAL A 142 -2.78 4.40 1.56
CA VAL A 142 -2.77 5.57 0.65
C VAL A 142 -1.99 5.29 -0.63
N ILE A 143 -0.80 4.69 -0.54
CA ILE A 143 0.06 4.52 -1.72
C ILE A 143 -0.53 3.49 -2.70
N PRO A 144 -0.95 2.29 -2.27
CA PRO A 144 -1.64 1.37 -3.16
C PRO A 144 -2.94 1.96 -3.74
N MET A 145 -3.68 2.80 -3.01
CA MET A 145 -4.85 3.50 -3.54
C MET A 145 -4.49 4.49 -4.66
N ILE A 146 -3.39 5.25 -4.52
CA ILE A 146 -2.91 6.13 -5.59
C ILE A 146 -2.52 5.32 -6.82
N VAL A 147 -1.89 4.15 -6.63
CA VAL A 147 -1.52 3.25 -7.74
C VAL A 147 -2.76 2.71 -8.44
N ILE A 148 -3.76 2.20 -7.71
CA ILE A 148 -5.05 1.76 -8.29
C ILE A 148 -5.68 2.88 -9.12
N ALA A 149 -5.73 4.10 -8.57
CA ALA A 149 -6.36 5.23 -9.25
C ALA A 149 -5.59 5.61 -10.53
N GLY A 150 -4.25 5.68 -10.46
CA GLY A 150 -3.41 6.00 -11.62
C GLY A 150 -3.47 4.95 -12.71
N GLU A 151 -3.37 3.67 -12.34
CA GLU A 151 -3.46 2.55 -13.28
C GLU A 151 -4.86 2.40 -13.87
N GLY A 152 -5.91 2.55 -13.06
CA GLY A 152 -7.30 2.51 -13.52
C GLY A 152 -7.60 3.62 -14.53
N MET A 153 -7.09 4.84 -14.29
CA MET A 153 -7.19 5.93 -15.27
C MET A 153 -6.45 5.60 -16.57
N LEU A 154 -5.25 5.02 -16.48
CA LEU A 154 -4.46 4.66 -17.64
C LEU A 154 -5.16 3.56 -18.47
N LEU A 155 -5.75 2.57 -17.80
CA LEU A 155 -6.55 1.52 -18.43
C LEU A 155 -7.78 2.10 -19.14
N SER A 156 -8.46 3.09 -18.54
CA SER A 156 -9.56 3.85 -19.19
C SER A 156 -9.18 4.42 -20.54
N LEU A 157 -8.00 5.05 -20.59
CA LEU A 157 -7.52 5.74 -21.78
C LEU A 157 -7.14 4.76 -22.89
N ILE A 158 -6.65 3.57 -22.53
CA ILE A 158 -6.24 2.54 -23.51
C ILE A 158 -7.45 1.74 -24.01
N LEU A 159 -8.34 1.34 -23.11
CA LEU A 159 -9.48 0.47 -23.42
C LEU A 159 -10.76 1.24 -23.79
N HIS A 160 -10.72 2.58 -23.81
CA HIS A 160 -11.88 3.43 -24.07
C HIS A 160 -13.12 3.07 -23.23
N THR A 161 -12.89 2.62 -22.00
CA THR A 161 -13.94 2.09 -21.12
C THR A 161 -14.68 3.20 -20.37
N ASP A 162 -15.95 2.96 -20.06
CA ASP A 162 -16.79 3.87 -19.29
C ASP A 162 -16.18 4.27 -17.94
N ILE A 163 -16.09 5.58 -17.72
CA ILE A 163 -15.49 6.17 -16.52
C ILE A 163 -16.18 5.71 -15.21
N PHE A 164 -17.49 5.47 -15.26
CA PHE A 164 -18.26 4.97 -14.11
C PHE A 164 -17.90 3.54 -13.72
N ARG A 165 -17.59 2.67 -14.70
CA ARG A 165 -17.17 1.29 -14.45
C ARG A 165 -15.84 1.26 -13.72
N ILE A 166 -14.91 2.09 -14.17
CA ILE A 166 -13.59 2.23 -13.56
C ILE A 166 -13.67 2.81 -12.16
N LEU A 167 -14.48 3.85 -11.95
CA LEU A 167 -14.68 4.43 -10.63
C LEU A 167 -15.21 3.38 -9.63
N THR A 168 -16.15 2.55 -10.07
CA THR A 168 -16.72 1.48 -9.24
C THR A 168 -15.65 0.46 -8.84
N VAL A 169 -14.85 -0.01 -9.79
CA VAL A 169 -13.77 -0.97 -9.50
C VAL A 169 -12.68 -0.33 -8.61
N CYS A 170 -12.32 0.93 -8.84
CA CYS A 170 -11.38 1.66 -7.99
C CYS A 170 -11.88 1.76 -6.54
N ILE A 171 -13.18 2.03 -6.32
CA ILE A 171 -13.77 2.09 -4.98
C ILE A 171 -13.71 0.72 -4.30
N ILE A 172 -14.06 -0.36 -5.01
CA ILE A 172 -14.01 -1.74 -4.48
C ILE A 172 -12.58 -2.10 -4.08
N LEU A 173 -11.62 -1.86 -4.96
CA LEU A 173 -10.20 -2.14 -4.72
C LEU A 173 -9.63 -1.28 -3.58
N ALA A 174 -10.03 0.00 -3.48
CA ALA A 174 -9.61 0.89 -2.40
C ALA A 174 -10.14 0.42 -1.04
N ALA A 175 -11.44 0.13 -0.94
CA ALA A 175 -12.07 -0.33 0.30
C ALA A 175 -11.39 -1.62 0.81
N ALA A 176 -11.12 -2.54 -0.10
CA ALA A 176 -10.53 -3.81 0.25
C ALA A 176 -9.02 -3.72 0.53
N THR A 177 -8.30 -2.78 -0.10
CA THR A 177 -6.92 -2.43 0.28
C THR A 177 -6.85 -2.00 1.75
N VAL A 178 -7.76 -1.13 2.19
CA VAL A 178 -7.85 -0.70 3.60
C VAL A 178 -8.12 -1.90 4.51
N LEU A 179 -9.05 -2.78 4.11
CA LEU A 179 -9.34 -4.01 4.86
C LEU A 179 -8.11 -4.92 4.98
N ILE A 180 -7.30 -5.07 3.94
CA ILE A 180 -6.08 -5.89 4.04
C ILE A 180 -5.12 -5.34 5.08
N PHE A 181 -4.81 -4.04 5.05
CA PHE A 181 -3.92 -3.45 6.05
C PHE A 181 -4.51 -3.52 7.46
N TRP A 182 -5.83 -3.44 7.57
CA TRP A 182 -6.52 -3.67 8.84
C TRP A 182 -6.32 -5.11 9.35
N PHE A 183 -6.53 -6.11 8.48
CA PHE A 183 -6.35 -7.52 8.80
C PHE A 183 -4.89 -7.87 9.09
N ASP A 184 -3.93 -7.25 8.41
CA ASP A 184 -2.50 -7.46 8.65
C ASP A 184 -2.09 -7.04 10.06
N ILE A 185 -2.64 -5.92 10.54
CA ILE A 185 -2.38 -5.40 11.90
C ILE A 185 -3.10 -6.23 12.96
N MET A 186 -4.38 -6.54 12.77
CA MET A 186 -5.23 -7.16 13.81
C MET A 186 -5.16 -8.69 13.83
N HIS A 187 -5.03 -9.33 12.67
CA HIS A 187 -5.21 -10.78 12.48
C HIS A 187 -4.27 -11.33 11.40
N LYS A 188 -2.96 -11.10 11.56
CA LYS A 188 -1.92 -11.49 10.59
C LYS A 188 -1.98 -12.95 10.13
N GLU A 189 -2.20 -13.89 11.05
CA GLU A 189 -2.31 -15.32 10.71
C GLU A 189 -3.53 -15.65 9.84
N LEU A 190 -4.61 -14.89 9.97
CA LEU A 190 -5.80 -15.07 9.14
C LEU A 190 -5.55 -14.53 7.73
N LEU A 191 -4.88 -13.37 7.65
CA LEU A 191 -4.54 -12.77 6.37
C LEU A 191 -3.58 -13.68 5.58
N SER A 192 -2.55 -14.25 6.20
CA SER A 192 -1.60 -15.13 5.48
C SER A 192 -2.27 -16.36 4.85
N LYS A 193 -3.30 -16.92 5.52
CA LYS A 193 -4.10 -18.04 5.00
C LYS A 193 -5.12 -17.61 3.94
N GLY A 194 -5.69 -16.42 4.09
CA GLY A 194 -6.76 -15.89 3.21
C GLY A 194 -6.27 -15.01 2.05
N TYR A 195 -5.01 -14.60 2.03
CA TYR A 195 -4.48 -13.62 1.08
C TYR A 195 -4.63 -14.08 -0.38
N PHE A 196 -4.42 -15.37 -0.65
CA PHE A 196 -4.60 -15.94 -1.99
C PHE A 196 -6.04 -15.80 -2.49
N ILE A 197 -7.01 -16.13 -1.64
CA ILE A 197 -8.45 -16.01 -1.97
C ILE A 197 -8.80 -14.54 -2.23
N LEU A 198 -8.33 -13.66 -1.36
CA LEU A 198 -8.59 -12.23 -1.45
C LEU A 198 -7.93 -11.60 -2.70
N SER A 199 -6.72 -12.01 -3.04
CA SER A 199 -6.05 -11.62 -4.29
C SER A 199 -6.78 -12.14 -5.53
N THR A 200 -7.39 -13.34 -5.46
CA THR A 200 -8.18 -13.90 -6.56
C THR A 200 -9.45 -13.08 -6.79
N ILE A 201 -10.14 -12.70 -5.71
CA ILE A 201 -11.32 -11.82 -5.78
C ILE A 201 -10.94 -10.47 -6.42
N PHE A 202 -9.77 -9.92 -6.10
CA PHE A 202 -9.32 -8.69 -6.74
C PHE A 202 -9.00 -8.84 -8.20
N PHE A 203 -8.35 -9.93 -8.58
CA PHE A 203 -8.07 -10.19 -9.98
C PHE A 203 -9.38 -10.23 -10.77
N ILE A 204 -10.36 -11.01 -10.32
CA ILE A 204 -11.69 -11.08 -10.94
C ILE A 204 -12.37 -9.71 -10.98
N SER A 205 -12.29 -8.94 -9.89
CA SER A 205 -12.85 -7.59 -9.85
C SER A 205 -12.19 -6.65 -10.85
N SER A 206 -10.87 -6.77 -11.05
CA SER A 206 -10.12 -5.98 -12.04
C SER A 206 -10.46 -6.37 -13.48
N LEU A 207 -10.79 -7.64 -13.74
CA LEU A 207 -11.24 -8.11 -15.05
C LEU A 207 -12.59 -7.50 -15.46
N MET A 208 -13.41 -7.06 -14.51
CA MET A 208 -14.62 -6.30 -14.83
C MET A 208 -14.32 -4.96 -15.52
N ILE A 209 -13.07 -4.47 -15.50
CA ILE A 209 -12.66 -3.28 -16.26
C ILE A 209 -12.37 -3.63 -17.73
N SER A 210 -12.09 -4.89 -18.05
CA SER A 210 -11.82 -5.35 -19.42
C SER A 210 -13.02 -6.03 -20.11
N LEU A 211 -13.98 -6.56 -19.34
CA LEU A 211 -15.25 -7.12 -19.82
C LEU A 211 -16.30 -6.03 -19.97
#